data_AF-A0A3D0LEJ0-F1
#
_entry.id   AF-A0A3D0LEJ0-F1
#
_cell.length_a   1.000
_cell.length_b   1.000
_cell.length_c   1.000
_cell.angle_alpha   90.00
_cell.angle_beta   90.00
_cell.angle_gamma   90.00
#
_symmetry.space_group_name_H-M   'P 1'
#
loop_
_entity.id
_entity.type
_entity.pdbx_description
1 polymer ?
#
loop_
_entity_poly.entity_id
_entity_poly.type
_entity_poly.pdbx_seq_one_letter_code
_entity_poly.pdbx_strand_id
1 'polypeptide(L)'
;VLEVDCIIEAIGSESDNDGFGDLEKSSRGYITTDPDTFATSRPGVFAGGDTVTGPKTVIAAMGAGIKAAESIADYLEKLNK
;
A
#
# COMPACT_ATOMS: atom_id res chain seq x y z
N VAL A 1 -8.36 -21.30 33.55
CA VAL A 1 -7.25 -20.32 33.59
C VAL A 1 -6.04 -20.99 32.98
N LEU A 2 -5.36 -20.32 32.04
CA LEU A 2 -4.09 -20.78 31.49
C LEU A 2 -2.99 -19.90 32.12
N GLU A 3 -2.09 -20.51 32.89
CA GLU A 3 -0.97 -19.82 33.53
C GLU A 3 0.20 -19.72 32.55
N VAL A 4 0.70 -18.51 32.30
CA VAL A 4 1.77 -18.22 31.34
C VAL A 4 2.66 -17.08 31.85
N ASP A 5 3.95 -17.15 31.54
CA ASP A 5 4.92 -16.11 31.87
C ASP A 5 5.05 -15.03 30.78
N CYS A 6 4.63 -15.35 29.54
CA CYS A 6 4.72 -14.46 28.39
C CYS A 6 3.63 -14.75 27.37
N ILE A 7 3.12 -13.68 26.74
CA ILE A 7 2.17 -13.75 25.62
C ILE A 7 2.80 -13.00 24.44
N ILE A 8 2.83 -13.65 23.28
CA ILE A 8 3.24 -13.04 22.00
C ILE A 8 2.05 -13.07 21.07
N GLU A 9 1.53 -11.90 20.73
CA GLU A 9 0.47 -11.76 19.75
C GLU A 9 1.07 -11.66 18.35
N ALA A 10 0.79 -12.67 17.51
CA ALA A 10 1.27 -12.78 16.13
C ALA A 10 0.09 -13.00 15.16
N ILE A 11 -1.03 -12.34 15.39
CA ILE A 11 -2.27 -12.51 14.61
C ILE A 11 -2.31 -11.69 13.31
N GLY A 12 -1.25 -10.93 13.03
CA GLY A 12 -1.09 -10.14 11.81
C GLY A 12 -0.90 -8.65 12.10
N SER A 13 -0.96 -7.86 11.03
CA SER A 13 -0.81 -6.41 11.05
C SER A 13 -1.82 -5.76 10.11
N GLU A 14 -2.13 -4.51 10.38
CA GLU A 14 -3.02 -3.68 9.57
C GLU A 14 -2.25 -2.48 9.00
N SER A 15 -2.79 -1.85 7.97
CA SER A 15 -2.20 -0.64 7.40
C SER A 15 -2.73 0.59 8.11
N ASP A 16 -1.82 1.37 8.69
CA ASP A 16 -2.13 2.72 9.15
C ASP A 16 -2.12 3.67 7.95
N ASN A 17 -3.32 4.16 7.62
CA ASN A 17 -3.56 5.06 6.50
C ASN A 17 -4.10 6.41 6.97
N ASP A 18 -3.94 6.75 8.26
CA ASP A 18 -4.34 8.04 8.80
C ASP A 18 -3.46 9.16 8.21
N GLY A 19 -4.08 10.30 7.88
CA GLY A 19 -3.41 11.45 7.29
C GLY A 19 -3.27 11.45 5.77
N PHE A 20 -3.58 10.35 5.07
CA PHE A 20 -3.57 10.32 3.59
C PHE A 20 -4.87 10.81 2.92
N GLY A 21 -5.85 11.25 3.72
CA GLY A 21 -7.14 11.75 3.25
C GLY A 21 -8.07 10.66 2.69
N ASP A 22 -9.04 11.07 1.87
CA ASP A 22 -10.07 10.19 1.30
C ASP A 22 -9.54 9.43 0.08
N LEU A 23 -8.58 8.53 0.32
CA LEU A 23 -8.22 7.50 -0.66
C LEU A 23 -9.24 6.36 -0.62
N GLU A 24 -9.55 5.79 -1.77
CA GLU A 24 -10.36 4.57 -1.83
C GLU A 24 -9.63 3.42 -1.13
N LYS A 25 -10.37 2.68 -0.31
CA LYS A 25 -9.86 1.55 0.46
C LYS A 25 -10.69 0.31 0.19
N SER A 26 -10.04 -0.85 0.19
CA SER A 26 -10.72 -2.14 0.21
C SER A 26 -11.53 -2.32 1.50
N SER A 27 -12.38 -3.34 1.54
CA SER A 27 -13.13 -3.71 2.76
C SER A 27 -12.24 -4.08 3.96
N ARG A 28 -10.94 -4.32 3.73
CA ARG A 28 -9.93 -4.61 4.76
C ARG A 28 -9.05 -3.41 5.12
N GLY A 29 -9.36 -2.21 4.61
CA GLY A 29 -8.64 -0.98 4.96
C GLY A 29 -7.37 -0.69 4.15
N TYR A 30 -6.95 -1.59 3.25
CA TYR A 30 -5.83 -1.38 2.31
C TYR A 30 -6.19 -0.36 1.24
N ILE A 31 -5.23 0.46 0.80
CA ILE A 31 -5.40 1.43 -0.28
C ILE A 31 -5.66 0.69 -1.60
N THR A 32 -6.74 1.06 -2.27
CA THR A 32 -7.05 0.55 -3.61
C THR A 32 -6.22 1.31 -4.64
N THR A 33 -5.62 0.57 -5.57
CA THR A 33 -4.87 1.15 -6.69
C THR A 33 -5.23 0.46 -8.00
N ASP A 34 -4.92 1.14 -9.11
CA ASP A 34 -4.82 0.49 -10.40
C ASP A 34 -3.72 -0.60 -10.35
N PRO A 35 -3.98 -1.82 -10.87
CA PRO A 35 -3.08 -2.97 -10.70
C PRO A 35 -1.78 -2.88 -11.52
N ASP A 36 -1.77 -2.08 -12.58
CA ASP A 36 -0.63 -1.95 -13.48
C ASP A 36 0.20 -0.70 -13.13
N THR A 37 -0.48 0.41 -12.84
CA THR A 37 0.14 1.73 -12.63
C THR A 37 0.33 2.10 -11.17
N PHE A 38 -0.32 1.40 -10.23
CA PHE A 38 -0.30 1.71 -8.80
C PHE A 38 -0.86 3.10 -8.45
N ALA A 39 -1.60 3.73 -9.38
CA ALA A 39 -2.29 4.98 -9.14
C ALA A 39 -3.45 4.79 -8.15
N THR A 40 -3.60 5.70 -7.20
CA THR A 40 -4.73 5.70 -6.26
C THR A 40 -5.94 6.44 -6.87
N SER A 41 -7.04 6.52 -6.12
CA SER A 41 -8.20 7.35 -6.47
C SER A 41 -7.88 8.85 -6.57
N ARG A 42 -6.75 9.30 -6.00
CA ARG A 42 -6.32 10.70 -6.05
C ARG A 42 -5.24 10.89 -7.13
N PRO A 43 -5.46 11.77 -8.12
CA PRO A 43 -4.46 12.07 -9.15
C PRO A 43 -3.13 12.52 -8.56
N GLY A 44 -2.04 11.96 -9.09
CA GLY A 44 -0.67 12.24 -8.64
C GLY A 44 -0.26 11.52 -7.34
N VAL A 45 -1.14 10.70 -6.75
CA VAL A 45 -0.83 9.88 -5.57
C VAL A 45 -0.82 8.40 -5.98
N PHE A 46 0.26 7.72 -5.61
CA PHE A 46 0.52 6.31 -5.92
C PHE A 46 0.82 5.57 -4.62
N ALA A 47 0.51 4.28 -4.56
CA ALA A 47 0.77 3.45 -3.39
C ALA A 47 1.21 2.05 -3.83
N GLY A 48 2.10 1.41 -3.06
CA GLY A 48 2.60 0.07 -3.36
C GLY A 48 3.00 -0.69 -2.09
N GLY A 49 3.22 -1.99 -2.24
CA GLY A 49 3.58 -2.88 -1.13
C GLY A 49 2.39 -3.27 -0.25
N ASP A 50 2.66 -3.55 1.02
CA ASP A 50 1.68 -4.16 1.93
C ASP A 50 0.48 -3.26 2.20
N THR A 51 0.61 -1.93 2.04
CA THR A 51 -0.53 -1.02 2.16
C THR A 51 -1.59 -1.22 1.07
N VAL A 52 -1.22 -1.83 -0.05
CA VAL A 52 -2.11 -2.14 -1.18
C VAL A 52 -2.53 -3.61 -1.16
N THR A 53 -1.56 -4.52 -0.97
CA THR A 53 -1.81 -5.95 -1.16
C THR A 53 -2.10 -6.73 0.13
N GLY A 54 -1.98 -6.08 1.29
CA GLY A 54 -1.81 -6.73 2.58
C GLY A 54 -0.42 -7.35 2.76
N PRO A 55 -0.11 -7.89 3.96
CA PRO A 55 1.20 -8.41 4.31
C PRO A 55 1.69 -9.47 3.31
N LYS A 56 2.79 -9.17 2.62
CA LYS A 56 3.43 -10.08 1.64
C LYS A 56 4.95 -10.10 1.86
N THR A 57 5.66 -10.63 0.87
CA THR A 57 7.12 -10.71 0.89
C THR A 57 7.75 -9.37 0.52
N VAL A 58 8.96 -9.13 1.04
CA VAL A 58 9.75 -7.92 0.71
C VAL A 58 9.96 -7.77 -0.80
N ILE A 59 10.17 -8.87 -1.53
CA ILE A 59 10.37 -8.82 -2.98
C ILE A 59 9.10 -8.36 -3.74
N ALA A 60 7.91 -8.71 -3.23
CA ALA A 60 6.66 -8.23 -3.81
C ALA A 60 6.49 -6.71 -3.56
N ALA A 61 6.83 -6.24 -2.36
CA ALA A 61 6.81 -4.82 -2.03
C ALA A 61 7.80 -4.01 -2.88
N MET A 62 9.02 -4.52 -3.08
CA MET A 62 10.02 -3.92 -3.97
C MET A 62 9.51 -3.84 -5.42
N GLY A 63 8.95 -4.93 -5.94
CA GLY A 63 8.39 -4.96 -7.30
C GLY A 63 7.25 -3.95 -7.50
N ALA A 64 6.37 -3.81 -6.50
CA ALA A 64 5.34 -2.78 -6.51
C ALA A 64 5.93 -1.36 -6.51
N GLY A 65 6.97 -1.12 -5.69
CA GLY A 65 7.64 0.16 -5.62
C GLY A 65 8.28 0.59 -6.94
N ILE A 66 8.92 -0.34 -7.66
CA ILE A 66 9.52 -0.06 -8.97
C ILE A 66 8.45 0.36 -9.98
N LYS A 67 7.35 -0.40 -10.09
CA LYS A 67 6.25 -0.08 -11.02
C LYS A 67 5.55 1.24 -10.67
N ALA A 68 5.35 1.52 -9.39
CA ALA A 68 4.81 2.79 -8.93
C ALA A 68 5.75 3.95 -9.31
N ALA A 69 7.06 3.79 -9.17
CA ALA A 69 8.05 4.81 -9.53
C ALA A 69 8.05 5.09 -11.05
N GLU A 70 7.97 4.06 -11.89
CA GLU A 70 7.83 4.22 -13.34
C GLU A 70 6.55 5.01 -13.69
N SER A 71 5.44 4.69 -13.05
CA SER A 71 4.16 5.38 -13.27
C SER A 71 4.16 6.83 -12.77
N ILE A 72 4.87 7.11 -11.68
CA ILE A 72 5.11 8.48 -11.19
C ILE A 72 5.92 9.27 -12.23
N ALA A 73 6.98 8.68 -12.79
CA ALA A 73 7.79 9.34 -13.81
C ALA A 73 6.95 9.69 -15.04
N ASP A 74 6.19 8.73 -15.57
CA ASP A 74 5.26 8.93 -16.69
C ASP A 74 4.23 10.03 -16.41
N TYR A 75 3.70 10.09 -15.17
CA TYR A 75 2.75 11.11 -14.75
C TYR A 75 3.37 12.50 -14.77
N LEU A 76 4.58 12.66 -14.22
CA LEU A 76 5.31 13.92 -14.18
C LEU A 76 5.71 14.40 -15.58
N GLU A 77 6.14 13.49 -16.46
CA GLU A 77 6.46 13.85 -17.86
C GLU A 77 5.24 14.40 -18.61
N LYS A 78 4.05 13.83 -18.36
CA LYS A 78 2.80 14.32 -18.98
C LYS A 78 2.39 15.69 -18.48
N LEU A 79 2.71 16.04 -17.23
CA LEU A 79 2.42 17.37 -16.66
C LEU A 79 3.35 18.47 -17.17
N ASN A 80 4.56 18.11 -17.63
CA ASN A 80 5.54 19.06 -18.15
C ASN A 80 5.35 19.38 -19.65
N LYS A 81 4.28 18.86 -20.27
CA LYS A 81 3.88 19.14 -21.65
C LYS A 81 2.75 20.16 -21.68
#